data_AF-A0A518BJR3-F1
#
_entry.id   AF-A0A518BJR3-F1
#
_cell.length_a   1.000
_cell.length_b   1.000
_cell.length_c   1.000
_cell.angle_alpha   90.00
_cell.angle_beta   90.00
_cell.angle_gamma   90.00
#
_symmetry.space_group_name_H-M   'P 1'
#
loop_
_entity.id
_entity.type
_entity.pdbx_description
1 polymer ?
#
loop_
_entity_poly.entity_id
_entity_poly.type
_entity_poly.pdbx_seq_one_letter_code
_entity_poly.pdbx_strand_id
1 'polypeptide(L)'
;MSGGDFRAKLRRLRREEPAQAAAGGPGAAEASAVGAPDPGTGGEPTGDRATPVADPGLGGALDGAEGTEVEQAAGGTAERAELVVRSDSTDERVPAVSPRLVVPTGPAPRGELPSWLRSHLGRGARPISSGGSIDPPAGLEPVLVDGVPSRAVARTTRFEPDHRHGAWRLEAVHGADCACLSFVARDPAVAEFDSSRAVFLDIETTGLSGGAGTYPYLVALGSFAEDGRFELWQGFLREPDEERDLLREVARRVASAGQLVTFFGKSFDRHRLEDKMRLHGVAAPFESVLHLDLYHPCRRLYREGFVDGRLQTMERGLCGFERVDDLPGSMAPAAWFDFIGGRPHQLERVFDHNRDDVLSLVTLTAHLGRTVLERDADGGELEGCSLARARGMGKLAGAAGERAAELQWVERALERLEHTRGDRDHARREHLLWRAATIERLGDRARALELLVELAQERLDANAAHAWARASKLLEHHARDFDGAVEACDRASSLAARTLLGRERRMLEAEVSKRRARLEQRQADPRANSTRADGPGPDSRRTDEPRPADSEPAPN
;
A
#
# COMPACT_ATOMS: atom_id res chain seq x y z
N MET A 1 47.34 -11.38 -2.45
CA MET A 1 47.39 -12.11 -1.16
C MET A 1 46.37 -13.25 -1.17
N SER A 2 46.63 -14.38 -0.52
CA SER A 2 45.61 -15.44 -0.40
C SER A 2 44.44 -14.95 0.48
N GLY A 3 43.22 -15.44 0.27
CA GLY A 3 42.04 -15.00 1.05
C GLY A 3 42.16 -15.17 2.57
N GLY A 4 43.04 -16.09 3.02
CA GLY A 4 43.33 -16.30 4.44
C GLY A 4 44.17 -15.17 5.07
N ASP A 5 45.08 -14.59 4.31
CA ASP A 5 46.00 -13.55 4.78
C ASP A 5 45.27 -12.20 4.97
N PHE A 6 44.27 -11.95 4.14
CA PHE A 6 43.42 -10.76 4.21
C PHE A 6 42.42 -10.81 5.39
N ARG A 7 41.79 -11.96 5.67
CA ARG A 7 40.92 -12.12 6.86
C ARG A 7 41.70 -12.00 8.17
N ALA A 8 42.96 -12.46 8.21
CA ALA A 8 43.83 -12.29 9.36
C ALA A 8 44.17 -10.81 9.60
N LYS A 9 44.40 -10.03 8.53
CA LYS A 9 44.60 -8.57 8.58
C LYS A 9 43.35 -7.84 9.12
N LEU A 10 42.15 -8.20 8.66
CA LEU A 10 40.88 -7.62 9.14
C LEU A 10 40.60 -7.93 10.63
N ARG A 11 40.87 -9.16 11.08
CA ARG A 11 40.73 -9.52 12.50
C ARG A 11 41.67 -8.75 13.44
N ARG A 12 42.82 -8.27 12.94
CA ARG A 12 43.75 -7.41 13.70
C ARG A 12 43.18 -6.00 13.88
N LEU A 13 42.59 -5.43 12.82
CA LEU A 13 41.93 -4.11 12.88
C LEU A 13 40.79 -4.08 13.92
N ARG A 14 40.05 -5.20 14.08
CA ARG A 14 38.99 -5.34 15.10
C ARG A 14 39.50 -5.33 16.56
N ARG A 15 40.77 -5.68 16.80
CA ARG A 15 41.35 -5.70 18.16
C ARG A 15 41.86 -4.33 18.62
N GLU A 16 41.96 -3.37 17.69
CA GLU A 16 42.49 -2.03 17.96
C GLU A 16 41.39 -0.99 18.19
N GLU A 17 40.10 -1.38 18.19
CA GLU A 17 38.98 -0.49 18.52
C GLU A 17 38.77 -0.38 20.04
N PRO A 18 38.64 0.83 20.61
CA PRO A 18 38.12 0.99 21.96
C PRO A 18 36.63 0.61 21.95
N ALA A 19 36.20 -0.18 22.95
CA ALA A 19 34.81 -0.52 23.15
C ALA A 19 33.97 0.75 23.34
N GLN A 20 33.24 1.18 22.30
CA GLN A 20 32.23 2.22 22.45
C GLN A 20 30.94 1.57 22.95
N ALA A 21 30.59 1.94 24.18
CA ALA A 21 29.43 1.45 24.90
C ALA A 21 28.13 1.67 24.12
N ALA A 22 27.39 0.57 23.90
CA ALA A 22 25.97 0.64 23.63
C ALA A 22 25.26 1.08 24.93
N ALA A 23 24.98 2.37 25.04
CA ALA A 23 24.16 2.92 26.10
C ALA A 23 22.69 3.04 25.63
N GLY A 24 21.80 2.29 26.30
CA GLY A 24 20.45 2.73 26.62
C GLY A 24 19.33 2.44 25.61
N GLY A 25 18.59 1.36 25.85
CA GLY A 25 17.19 1.19 25.43
C GLY A 25 16.42 0.47 26.55
N PRO A 26 15.19 0.90 26.92
CA PRO A 26 14.54 0.45 28.15
C PRO A 26 13.83 -0.89 28.01
N GLY A 27 14.01 -1.73 29.04
CA GLY A 27 13.03 -2.63 29.67
C GLY A 27 12.13 -3.51 28.79
N ALA A 28 12.57 -4.73 28.49
CA ALA A 28 11.67 -5.85 28.25
C ALA A 28 11.51 -6.61 29.57
N ALA A 29 10.30 -6.60 30.12
CA ALA A 29 9.94 -7.34 31.32
C ALA A 29 9.93 -8.86 31.06
N GLU A 30 10.39 -9.58 32.08
CA GLU A 30 10.61 -11.02 32.16
C GLU A 30 9.32 -11.83 31.95
N ALA A 31 9.38 -12.85 31.10
CA ALA A 31 8.45 -13.98 31.12
C ALA A 31 9.20 -15.23 31.58
N SER A 32 8.76 -15.74 32.72
CA SER A 32 9.36 -16.83 33.49
C SER A 32 9.23 -18.19 32.80
N ALA A 33 10.21 -19.05 33.07
CA ALA A 33 10.36 -20.41 32.56
C ALA A 33 9.52 -21.43 33.34
N VAL A 34 8.84 -22.34 32.62
CA VAL A 34 8.46 -23.72 33.01
C VAL A 34 8.14 -24.44 31.68
N GLY A 35 8.54 -25.64 31.29
CA GLY A 35 9.33 -26.74 31.83
C GLY A 35 9.20 -27.88 30.79
N ALA A 36 10.28 -28.60 30.50
CA ALA A 36 10.22 -29.83 29.69
C ALA A 36 9.57 -30.98 30.49
N PRO A 37 9.02 -32.01 29.82
CA PRO A 37 9.82 -33.24 29.69
C PRO A 37 9.69 -34.01 28.36
N ASP A 38 10.85 -34.50 27.92
CA ASP A 38 11.26 -35.80 27.33
C ASP A 38 10.47 -36.56 26.22
N PRO A 39 11.18 -37.32 25.34
CA PRO A 39 10.70 -37.81 24.04
C PRO A 39 10.23 -39.28 24.06
N GLY A 40 9.48 -39.67 23.03
CA GLY A 40 9.09 -41.07 22.83
C GLY A 40 8.51 -41.38 21.45
N THR A 41 9.39 -41.87 20.57
CA THR A 41 9.18 -42.98 19.60
C THR A 41 8.05 -42.93 18.56
N GLY A 42 8.46 -42.86 17.28
CA GLY A 42 8.22 -43.94 16.31
C GLY A 42 7.07 -43.76 15.30
N GLY A 43 7.41 -43.77 14.00
CA GLY A 43 6.49 -44.21 12.94
C GLY A 43 6.43 -43.34 11.68
N GLU A 44 7.39 -43.52 10.76
CA GLU A 44 7.15 -43.47 9.30
C GLU A 44 6.99 -44.92 8.80
N PRO A 45 6.53 -45.24 7.56
CA PRO A 45 6.41 -44.39 6.37
C PRO A 45 5.13 -44.61 5.51
N THR A 46 5.02 -43.81 4.43
CA THR A 46 4.49 -44.08 3.06
C THR A 46 3.76 -42.80 2.60
N GLY A 47 4.12 -42.07 1.56
CA GLY A 47 4.69 -42.45 0.27
C GLY A 47 3.63 -42.17 -0.79
N ASP A 48 3.71 -41.04 -1.50
CA ASP A 48 3.39 -41.06 -2.93
C ASP A 48 3.95 -39.87 -3.72
N ARG A 49 4.40 -40.21 -4.93
CA ARG A 49 4.96 -39.33 -5.96
C ARG A 49 3.84 -38.93 -6.93
N ALA A 50 3.82 -37.67 -7.37
CA ALA A 50 3.37 -37.35 -8.73
C ALA A 50 4.07 -36.09 -9.26
N THR A 51 4.56 -36.23 -10.49
CA THR A 51 5.37 -35.33 -11.32
C THR A 51 4.54 -34.28 -12.09
N PRO A 52 5.18 -33.24 -12.68
CA PRO A 52 4.52 -32.06 -13.22
C PRO A 52 4.08 -32.20 -14.68
N VAL A 53 3.08 -31.42 -15.10
CA VAL A 53 2.65 -31.31 -16.50
C VAL A 53 2.94 -29.90 -17.02
N ALA A 54 3.39 -29.89 -18.27
CA ALA A 54 4.07 -28.83 -18.99
C ALA A 54 3.16 -27.76 -19.60
N ASP A 55 3.79 -26.61 -19.79
CA ASP A 55 3.47 -25.48 -20.66
C ASP A 55 3.51 -25.87 -22.16
N PRO A 56 2.73 -25.21 -23.02
CA PRO A 56 3.26 -24.82 -24.32
C PRO A 56 2.93 -23.37 -24.69
N GLY A 57 3.98 -22.63 -25.06
CA GLY A 57 3.87 -21.36 -25.77
C GLY A 57 3.57 -21.52 -27.27
N LEU A 58 3.31 -20.35 -27.89
CA LEU A 58 3.34 -19.94 -29.33
C LEU A 58 2.36 -18.72 -29.42
N GLY A 59 2.58 -17.57 -30.07
CA GLY A 59 3.56 -17.07 -31.03
C GLY A 59 2.84 -16.16 -32.04
N GLY A 60 3.25 -14.88 -32.19
CA GLY A 60 2.99 -13.96 -33.33
C GLY A 60 1.54 -13.47 -33.58
N ALA A 61 1.22 -12.39 -34.31
CA ALA A 61 1.94 -11.28 -34.95
C ALA A 61 0.89 -10.33 -35.63
N LEU A 62 1.21 -9.02 -35.72
CA LEU A 62 0.85 -8.02 -36.78
C LEU A 62 -0.52 -7.31 -36.89
N ASP A 63 -0.38 -5.98 -37.08
CA ASP A 63 -1.13 -4.96 -37.89
C ASP A 63 -2.66 -4.82 -37.76
N GLY A 64 -3.31 -3.65 -37.83
CA GLY A 64 -2.98 -2.29 -38.26
C GLY A 64 -4.31 -1.51 -38.49
N ALA A 65 -4.24 -0.25 -38.94
CA ALA A 65 -5.32 0.69 -39.36
C ALA A 65 -5.97 1.52 -38.22
N GLU A 66 -5.72 2.84 -38.12
CA GLU A 66 -6.18 3.98 -38.96
C GLU A 66 -7.65 4.42 -38.70
N GLY A 67 -7.84 5.72 -38.49
CA GLY A 67 -9.15 6.39 -38.46
C GLY A 67 -9.19 7.64 -37.57
N THR A 68 -8.61 8.77 -38.00
CA THR A 68 -9.29 10.00 -38.49
C THR A 68 -10.15 10.80 -37.49
N GLU A 69 -9.73 12.07 -37.37
CA GLU A 69 -10.40 13.23 -36.77
C GLU A 69 -11.75 13.54 -37.43
N VAL A 70 -12.73 14.04 -36.66
CA VAL A 70 -13.67 15.10 -37.09
C VAL A 70 -14.14 15.90 -35.86
N GLU A 71 -13.59 17.11 -35.76
CA GLU A 71 -14.25 18.42 -35.77
C GLU A 71 -15.50 18.74 -34.91
N GLN A 72 -15.41 19.96 -34.39
CA GLN A 72 -16.32 20.74 -33.57
C GLN A 72 -17.59 21.20 -34.32
N ALA A 73 -18.69 21.40 -33.59
CA ALA A 73 -19.63 22.46 -33.91
C ALA A 73 -20.37 22.94 -32.64
N ALA A 74 -20.31 24.25 -32.44
CA ALA A 74 -20.91 25.03 -31.37
C ALA A 74 -22.33 25.53 -31.74
N GLY A 75 -23.00 26.11 -30.73
CA GLY A 75 -24.24 26.90 -30.85
C GLY A 75 -25.36 26.23 -30.06
N GLY A 76 -25.81 26.71 -28.89
CA GLY A 76 -25.92 28.07 -28.41
C GLY A 76 -27.36 28.53 -28.61
N THR A 77 -28.13 28.66 -27.53
CA THR A 77 -28.91 29.85 -27.15
C THR A 77 -29.70 29.58 -25.86
N ALA A 78 -29.76 30.63 -25.04
CA ALA A 78 -30.43 30.71 -23.76
C ALA A 78 -31.75 31.47 -23.91
N GLU A 79 -32.73 31.20 -23.03
CA GLU A 79 -33.80 32.13 -22.61
C GLU A 79 -34.38 31.61 -21.28
N ARG A 80 -34.06 32.27 -20.14
CA ARG A 80 -34.90 33.22 -19.36
C ARG A 80 -36.27 32.64 -19.00
N ALA A 81 -36.49 32.09 -17.79
CA ALA A 81 -36.71 32.74 -16.50
C ALA A 81 -37.94 33.67 -16.45
N GLU A 82 -38.98 33.25 -15.73
CA GLU A 82 -39.82 34.18 -14.97
C GLU A 82 -40.48 33.45 -13.77
N LEU A 83 -40.17 33.99 -12.59
CA LEU A 83 -40.57 33.57 -11.25
C LEU A 83 -41.71 34.47 -10.80
N VAL A 84 -42.87 33.91 -10.46
CA VAL A 84 -43.95 34.65 -9.78
C VAL A 84 -44.24 33.95 -8.45
N VAL A 85 -43.74 34.55 -7.37
CA VAL A 85 -44.09 34.23 -5.99
C VAL A 85 -45.37 34.97 -5.64
N ARG A 86 -46.38 34.25 -5.14
CA ARG A 86 -47.44 34.84 -4.31
C ARG A 86 -47.64 33.97 -3.07
N SER A 87 -47.36 34.61 -1.94
CA SER A 87 -47.72 34.21 -0.60
C SER A 87 -49.22 34.36 -0.39
N ASP A 88 -49.87 33.38 0.24
CA ASP A 88 -50.74 33.73 1.35
C ASP A 88 -50.94 32.58 2.34
N SER A 89 -51.09 32.99 3.58
CA SER A 89 -51.27 32.20 4.80
C SER A 89 -52.66 31.58 4.90
N THR A 90 -52.79 30.42 5.56
CA THR A 90 -53.71 30.22 6.70
C THR A 90 -53.55 28.82 7.31
N ASP A 91 -53.70 28.82 8.63
CA ASP A 91 -53.55 27.74 9.60
C ASP A 91 -54.83 26.90 9.66
N GLU A 92 -54.76 25.58 9.40
CA GLU A 92 -55.80 24.62 9.77
C GLU A 92 -55.17 23.30 10.25
N ARG A 93 -55.50 22.93 11.49
CA ARG A 93 -55.13 21.67 12.13
C ARG A 93 -55.85 20.49 11.46
N VAL A 94 -55.10 19.50 10.99
CA VAL A 94 -55.60 18.23 10.43
C VAL A 94 -55.18 17.08 11.35
N PRO A 95 -56.05 16.07 11.62
CA PRO A 95 -55.77 15.04 12.63
C PRO A 95 -54.65 14.07 12.18
N ALA A 96 -53.95 13.53 13.17
CA ALA A 96 -52.88 12.55 12.99
C ALA A 96 -53.41 11.27 12.32
N VAL A 97 -53.11 11.12 11.04
CA VAL A 97 -53.21 9.87 10.29
C VAL A 97 -51.79 9.31 10.21
N SER A 98 -51.54 8.17 10.86
CA SER A 98 -50.31 7.40 10.65
C SER A 98 -50.24 7.02 9.16
N PRO A 99 -49.22 7.45 8.40
CA PRO A 99 -49.11 7.03 7.01
C PRO A 99 -48.73 5.55 7.00
N ARG A 100 -49.66 4.70 6.56
CA ARG A 100 -49.29 3.40 6.01
C ARG A 100 -48.50 3.66 4.75
N LEU A 101 -47.18 3.52 4.83
CA LEU A 101 -46.29 3.60 3.68
C LEU A 101 -46.64 2.45 2.74
N VAL A 102 -47.32 2.77 1.63
CA VAL A 102 -47.48 1.83 0.52
C VAL A 102 -46.15 1.82 -0.21
N VAL A 103 -45.36 0.76 -0.04
CA VAL A 103 -44.24 0.45 -0.92
C VAL A 103 -44.83 0.23 -2.32
N PRO A 104 -44.52 1.05 -3.33
CA PRO A 104 -45.02 0.82 -4.67
C PRO A 104 -44.43 -0.48 -5.20
N THR A 105 -45.26 -1.52 -5.38
CA THR A 105 -44.85 -2.80 -5.98
C THR A 105 -44.85 -2.73 -7.51
N GLY A 106 -44.37 -1.62 -8.08
CA GLY A 106 -44.28 -1.40 -9.52
C GLY A 106 -43.28 -0.29 -9.85
N PRO A 107 -42.68 -0.31 -11.05
CA PRO A 107 -41.71 0.72 -11.43
C PRO A 107 -42.39 2.09 -11.38
N ALA A 108 -41.78 3.03 -10.65
CA ALA A 108 -42.18 4.42 -10.67
C ALA A 108 -42.11 4.96 -12.12
N PRO A 109 -42.95 5.95 -12.50
CA PRO A 109 -42.81 6.59 -13.80
C PRO A 109 -41.44 7.28 -13.88
N ARG A 110 -40.55 6.71 -14.70
CA ARG A 110 -39.17 7.15 -14.88
C ARG A 110 -39.13 8.61 -15.32
N GLY A 111 -38.35 9.44 -14.63
CA GLY A 111 -38.05 10.80 -15.10
C GLY A 111 -37.41 10.78 -16.50
N GLU A 112 -37.43 11.91 -17.23
CA GLU A 112 -36.77 11.96 -18.54
C GLU A 112 -35.24 11.74 -18.41
N LEU A 113 -34.77 10.57 -18.87
CA LEU A 113 -33.34 10.22 -18.87
C LEU A 113 -32.51 11.21 -19.71
N PRO A 114 -31.25 11.54 -19.33
CA PRO A 114 -30.38 12.41 -20.14
C PRO A 114 -30.22 11.93 -21.60
N SER A 115 -30.07 12.87 -22.54
CA SER A 115 -30.04 12.58 -23.99
C SER A 115 -28.93 11.61 -24.42
N TRP A 116 -27.75 11.71 -23.81
CA TRP A 116 -26.64 10.80 -24.05
C TRP A 116 -26.97 9.37 -23.57
N LEU A 117 -27.66 9.25 -22.42
CA LEU A 117 -28.03 7.96 -21.83
C LEU A 117 -29.11 7.29 -22.67
N ARG A 118 -30.11 8.06 -23.14
CA ARG A 118 -31.10 7.59 -24.13
C ARG A 118 -30.42 7.08 -25.40
N SER A 119 -29.43 7.83 -25.91
CA SER A 119 -28.68 7.46 -27.10
C SER A 119 -27.84 6.19 -26.89
N HIS A 120 -27.24 6.02 -25.71
CA HIS A 120 -26.48 4.83 -25.34
C HIS A 120 -27.39 3.59 -25.27
N LEU A 121 -28.55 3.71 -24.63
CA LEU A 121 -29.55 2.64 -24.53
C LEU A 121 -30.16 2.28 -25.90
N GLY A 122 -30.32 3.25 -26.79
CA GLY A 122 -30.87 3.06 -28.14
C GLY A 122 -29.93 2.39 -29.15
N ARG A 123 -28.61 2.38 -28.90
CA ARG A 123 -27.61 1.77 -29.79
C ARG A 123 -27.47 0.24 -29.66
N GLY A 124 -28.34 -0.40 -28.86
CA GLY A 124 -28.57 -1.84 -28.89
C GLY A 124 -27.32 -2.70 -28.64
N ALA A 125 -26.81 -2.70 -27.40
CA ALA A 125 -26.00 -3.83 -26.96
C ALA A 125 -26.92 -5.06 -26.88
N ARG A 126 -26.50 -6.20 -27.46
CA ARG A 126 -27.17 -7.48 -27.23
C ARG A 126 -27.12 -7.77 -25.70
N PRO A 127 -28.22 -8.22 -25.07
CA PRO A 127 -28.22 -8.52 -23.65
C PRO A 127 -27.10 -9.50 -23.34
N ILE A 128 -26.29 -9.17 -22.33
CA ILE A 128 -24.98 -9.81 -22.13
C ILE A 128 -25.10 -11.21 -21.51
N SER A 129 -26.25 -11.65 -21.01
CA SER A 129 -26.32 -12.97 -20.35
C SER A 129 -27.69 -13.63 -20.36
N SER A 130 -27.71 -14.94 -20.65
CA SER A 130 -28.72 -15.86 -20.14
C SER A 130 -28.71 -15.82 -18.60
N GLY A 131 -29.88 -15.60 -17.96
CA GLY A 131 -30.02 -15.64 -16.49
C GLY A 131 -30.17 -14.30 -15.77
N GLY A 132 -30.40 -13.18 -16.48
CA GLY A 132 -30.67 -11.88 -15.85
C GLY A 132 -32.09 -11.74 -15.29
N SER A 133 -32.25 -10.91 -14.25
CA SER A 133 -33.55 -10.52 -13.67
C SER A 133 -34.08 -9.24 -14.31
N ILE A 134 -35.40 -9.05 -14.35
CA ILE A 134 -36.05 -7.77 -14.70
C ILE A 134 -36.42 -6.99 -13.42
N ASP A 135 -36.54 -7.68 -12.30
CA ASP A 135 -36.87 -7.08 -11.01
C ASP A 135 -35.67 -6.32 -10.43
N PRO A 136 -35.91 -5.20 -9.72
CA PRO A 136 -34.86 -4.49 -9.01
C PRO A 136 -34.17 -5.42 -7.99
N PRO A 137 -32.94 -5.11 -7.59
CA PRO A 137 -32.27 -5.83 -6.52
C PRO A 137 -33.15 -5.94 -5.27
N ALA A 138 -33.17 -7.11 -4.65
CA ALA A 138 -33.95 -7.40 -3.45
C ALA A 138 -33.52 -6.54 -2.24
N GLY A 139 -34.39 -6.39 -1.24
CA GLY A 139 -34.04 -5.73 0.02
C GLY A 139 -33.66 -4.25 -0.09
N LEU A 140 -34.03 -3.59 -1.20
CA LEU A 140 -33.90 -2.14 -1.33
C LEU A 140 -35.00 -1.43 -0.54
N GLU A 141 -34.59 -0.57 0.38
CA GLU A 141 -35.46 0.24 1.23
C GLU A 141 -35.18 1.74 1.01
N PRO A 142 -36.18 2.63 1.16
CA PRO A 142 -35.96 4.07 1.11
C PRO A 142 -34.95 4.53 2.18
N VAL A 143 -33.97 5.34 1.77
CA VAL A 143 -33.05 5.99 2.69
C VAL A 143 -33.78 7.09 3.43
N LEU A 144 -33.76 7.04 4.76
CA LEU A 144 -34.34 8.08 5.61
C LEU A 144 -33.31 9.20 5.83
N VAL A 145 -33.68 10.42 5.49
CA VAL A 145 -32.93 11.64 5.82
C VAL A 145 -33.76 12.41 6.85
N ASP A 146 -33.22 12.58 8.06
CA ASP A 146 -33.91 13.22 9.20
C ASP A 146 -35.29 12.60 9.51
N GLY A 147 -35.40 11.28 9.37
CA GLY A 147 -36.64 10.52 9.60
C GLY A 147 -37.65 10.58 8.45
N VAL A 148 -37.33 11.29 7.36
CA VAL A 148 -38.18 11.40 6.17
C VAL A 148 -37.61 10.56 5.03
N PRO A 149 -38.40 9.71 4.36
CA PRO A 149 -37.95 8.98 3.17
C PRO A 149 -37.46 9.94 2.07
N SER A 150 -36.21 9.76 1.66
CA SER A 150 -35.62 10.42 0.50
C SER A 150 -35.90 9.64 -0.79
N ARG A 151 -35.45 10.16 -1.93
CA ARG A 151 -35.55 9.43 -3.20
C ARG A 151 -34.52 8.31 -3.34
N ALA A 152 -33.45 8.36 -2.56
CA ALA A 152 -32.42 7.33 -2.57
C ALA A 152 -32.94 6.03 -1.93
N VAL A 153 -32.45 4.90 -2.42
CA VAL A 153 -32.70 3.59 -1.83
C VAL A 153 -31.39 2.91 -1.48
N ALA A 154 -31.44 1.99 -0.52
CA ALA A 154 -30.29 1.21 -0.13
C ALA A 154 -30.69 -0.18 0.34
N ARG A 155 -29.74 -1.11 0.24
CA ARG A 155 -29.79 -2.42 0.90
C ARG A 155 -28.91 -2.37 2.13
N THR A 156 -29.42 -2.82 3.27
CA THR A 156 -28.61 -2.95 4.49
C THR A 156 -28.49 -4.42 4.87
N THR A 157 -27.25 -4.91 4.98
CA THR A 157 -26.94 -6.28 5.40
C THR A 157 -26.13 -6.24 6.69
N ARG A 158 -26.46 -7.09 7.66
CA ARG A 158 -25.73 -7.18 8.93
C ARG A 158 -25.03 -8.52 9.05
N PHE A 159 -23.81 -8.47 9.57
CA PHE A 159 -22.97 -9.63 9.82
C PHE A 159 -22.63 -9.68 11.30
N GLU A 160 -22.61 -10.89 11.85
CA GLU A 160 -22.09 -11.11 13.20
C GLU A 160 -20.60 -10.74 13.26
N PRO A 161 -20.07 -10.30 14.42
CA PRO A 161 -18.67 -9.88 14.54
C PRO A 161 -17.68 -10.98 14.10
N ASP A 162 -18.03 -12.24 14.38
CA ASP A 162 -17.24 -13.42 14.06
C ASP A 162 -17.46 -13.95 12.63
N HIS A 163 -18.26 -13.25 11.81
CA HIS A 163 -18.43 -13.58 10.39
C HIS A 163 -17.07 -13.65 9.70
N ARG A 164 -16.88 -14.70 8.90
CA ARG A 164 -15.61 -14.97 8.23
C ARG A 164 -15.64 -14.51 6.79
N HIS A 165 -14.59 -13.77 6.41
CA HIS A 165 -14.30 -13.41 5.03
C HIS A 165 -12.89 -13.90 4.69
N GLY A 166 -12.82 -15.03 3.99
CA GLY A 166 -11.60 -15.84 3.90
C GLY A 166 -11.22 -16.46 5.25
N ALA A 167 -9.94 -16.41 5.59
CA ALA A 167 -9.39 -16.92 6.85
C ALA A 167 -9.67 -16.01 8.06
N TRP A 168 -10.22 -14.81 7.85
CA TRP A 168 -10.31 -13.77 8.88
C TRP A 168 -11.75 -13.56 9.35
N ARG A 169 -11.92 -13.33 10.67
CA ARG A 169 -13.15 -12.76 11.22
C ARG A 169 -13.19 -11.25 11.01
N LEU A 170 -14.35 -10.66 10.76
CA LEU A 170 -14.47 -9.21 10.58
C LEU A 170 -13.97 -8.44 11.82
N GLU A 171 -14.34 -8.88 13.02
CA GLU A 171 -13.92 -8.25 14.29
C GLU A 171 -12.40 -8.23 14.52
N ALA A 172 -11.62 -9.04 13.78
CA ALA A 172 -10.17 -9.05 13.89
C ALA A 172 -9.54 -7.68 13.59
N VAL A 173 -10.27 -6.83 12.85
CA VAL A 173 -9.87 -5.46 12.54
C VAL A 173 -9.77 -4.57 13.78
N HIS A 174 -10.50 -4.86 14.86
CA HIS A 174 -10.42 -4.13 16.14
C HIS A 174 -9.05 -4.27 16.80
N GLY A 175 -8.34 -5.38 16.54
CA GLY A 175 -7.00 -5.65 17.03
C GLY A 175 -5.88 -5.22 16.07
N ALA A 176 -6.19 -4.44 15.03
CA ALA A 176 -5.18 -3.94 14.10
C ALA A 176 -4.27 -2.91 14.80
N ASP A 177 -2.95 -3.12 14.76
CA ASP A 177 -2.00 -2.13 15.30
C ASP A 177 -1.97 -0.91 14.37
N CYS A 178 -2.53 0.21 14.83
CA CYS A 178 -2.61 1.43 14.05
C CYS A 178 -1.24 2.14 13.91
N ALA A 179 -0.29 1.89 14.82
CA ALA A 179 1.10 2.32 14.62
C ALA A 179 1.75 1.52 13.48
N CYS A 180 1.48 0.21 13.41
CA CYS A 180 1.86 -0.61 12.27
C CYS A 180 1.22 -0.10 10.97
N LEU A 181 -0.09 0.17 10.96
CA LEU A 181 -0.81 0.74 9.80
C LEU A 181 -0.21 2.08 9.34
N SER A 182 0.06 3.00 10.28
CA SER A 182 0.70 4.29 10.00
C SER A 182 2.08 4.12 9.36
N PHE A 183 2.89 3.23 9.93
CA PHE A 183 4.22 2.92 9.41
C PHE A 183 4.14 2.36 7.99
N VAL A 184 3.33 1.31 7.77
CA VAL A 184 3.24 0.67 6.45
C VAL A 184 2.59 1.58 5.41
N ALA A 185 1.67 2.46 5.80
CA ALA A 185 1.05 3.45 4.93
C ALA A 185 2.01 4.60 4.58
N ARG A 186 3.00 4.90 5.44
CA ARG A 186 3.82 6.12 5.45
C ARG A 186 3.00 7.38 5.67
N ASP A 187 2.03 7.27 6.57
CA ASP A 187 1.10 8.35 6.88
C ASP A 187 0.96 8.48 8.40
N PRO A 188 1.64 9.47 9.03
CA PRO A 188 1.57 9.68 10.47
C PRO A 188 0.14 9.92 10.98
N ALA A 189 -0.76 10.46 10.17
CA ALA A 189 -2.14 10.72 10.58
C ALA A 189 -2.92 9.42 10.84
N VAL A 190 -2.50 8.30 10.24
CA VAL A 190 -3.08 6.97 10.49
C VAL A 190 -2.69 6.42 11.87
N ALA A 191 -1.76 7.04 12.61
CA ALA A 191 -1.49 6.61 13.98
C ALA A 191 -2.66 6.93 14.93
N GLU A 192 -3.50 7.93 14.58
CA GLU A 192 -4.71 8.30 15.31
C GLU A 192 -5.95 7.50 14.86
N PHE A 193 -5.77 6.56 13.94
CA PHE A 193 -6.86 5.73 13.45
C PHE A 193 -7.37 4.80 14.56
N ASP A 194 -8.68 4.61 14.61
CA ASP A 194 -9.37 3.56 15.34
C ASP A 194 -10.15 2.76 14.31
N SER A 195 -9.59 1.63 13.90
CA SER A 195 -10.13 0.78 12.86
C SER A 195 -11.51 0.19 13.19
N SER A 196 -11.93 0.19 14.46
CA SER A 196 -13.28 -0.21 14.86
C SER A 196 -14.35 0.84 14.53
N ARG A 197 -13.93 2.11 14.35
CA ARG A 197 -14.81 3.24 14.05
C ARG A 197 -14.75 3.68 12.59
N ALA A 198 -13.92 3.03 11.79
CA ALA A 198 -13.74 3.35 10.39
C ALA A 198 -14.97 2.96 9.56
N VAL A 199 -15.24 3.75 8.52
CA VAL A 199 -16.13 3.34 7.42
C VAL A 199 -15.28 2.80 6.26
N PHE A 200 -15.68 1.65 5.73
CA PHE A 200 -15.05 0.99 4.60
C PHE A 200 -15.87 1.28 3.35
N LEU A 201 -15.24 1.88 2.34
CA LEU A 201 -15.91 2.39 1.15
C LEU A 201 -15.40 1.71 -0.12
N ASP A 202 -16.35 1.26 -0.93
CA ASP A 202 -16.15 0.85 -2.32
C ASP A 202 -17.32 1.35 -3.18
N ILE A 203 -17.06 1.71 -4.44
CA ILE A 203 -18.08 2.21 -5.36
C ILE A 203 -18.04 1.50 -6.71
N GLU A 204 -19.22 1.35 -7.31
CA GLU A 204 -19.34 0.99 -8.71
C GLU A 204 -19.76 2.20 -9.54
N THR A 205 -19.09 2.38 -10.68
CA THR A 205 -19.35 3.52 -11.56
C THR A 205 -19.58 3.11 -13.00
N THR A 206 -20.33 3.91 -13.76
CA THR A 206 -20.64 3.60 -15.17
C THR A 206 -19.46 3.76 -16.14
N GLY A 207 -18.28 4.20 -15.68
CA GLY A 207 -17.10 4.38 -16.52
C GLY A 207 -15.88 4.90 -15.76
N LEU A 208 -14.69 4.71 -16.35
CA LEU A 208 -13.40 5.08 -15.73
C LEU A 208 -12.99 6.54 -15.96
N SER A 209 -13.64 7.28 -16.85
CA SER A 209 -13.43 8.73 -17.01
C SER A 209 -14.25 9.52 -15.99
N GLY A 210 -13.67 10.52 -15.33
CA GLY A 210 -14.41 11.50 -14.53
C GLY A 210 -15.29 12.39 -15.41
N GLY A 211 -16.30 13.04 -14.81
CA GLY A 211 -17.16 14.02 -15.49
C GLY A 211 -18.67 13.76 -15.34
N ALA A 212 -19.48 14.64 -15.95
CA ALA A 212 -20.93 14.67 -15.77
C ALA A 212 -21.67 13.40 -16.24
N GLY A 213 -21.07 12.61 -17.15
CA GLY A 213 -21.66 11.39 -17.72
C GLY A 213 -21.40 10.10 -16.93
N THR A 214 -20.57 10.13 -15.89
CA THR A 214 -20.25 8.94 -15.09
C THR A 214 -21.09 8.94 -13.83
N TYR A 215 -21.79 7.86 -13.50
CA TYR A 215 -22.62 7.77 -12.29
C TYR A 215 -22.02 6.78 -11.30
N PRO A 216 -21.83 7.13 -10.00
CA PRO A 216 -21.60 6.17 -8.93
C PRO A 216 -22.93 5.51 -8.59
N TYR A 217 -23.26 4.43 -9.32
CA TYR A 217 -24.59 3.85 -9.30
C TYR A 217 -24.81 2.89 -8.13
N LEU A 218 -23.73 2.42 -7.51
CA LEU A 218 -23.74 1.64 -6.27
C LEU A 218 -22.60 2.15 -5.38
N VAL A 219 -22.91 2.43 -4.13
CA VAL A 219 -21.93 2.88 -3.12
C VAL A 219 -22.10 2.01 -1.88
N ALA A 220 -21.07 1.24 -1.53
CA ALA A 220 -21.04 0.49 -0.30
C ALA A 220 -20.31 1.26 0.80
N LEU A 221 -20.89 1.24 1.99
CA LEU A 221 -20.31 1.74 3.23
C LEU A 221 -20.48 0.68 4.30
N GLY A 222 -19.38 0.09 4.76
CA GLY A 222 -19.36 -0.85 5.87
C GLY A 222 -18.86 -0.20 7.15
N SER A 223 -19.49 -0.47 8.30
CA SER A 223 -19.02 0.01 9.61
C SER A 223 -19.55 -0.87 10.74
N PHE A 224 -18.85 -0.93 11.86
CA PHE A 224 -19.35 -1.59 13.07
C PHE A 224 -20.39 -0.71 13.79
N ALA A 225 -21.53 -1.31 14.12
CA ALA A 225 -22.55 -0.70 14.96
C ALA A 225 -22.16 -0.77 16.45
N GLU A 226 -22.86 -0.02 17.30
CA GLU A 226 -22.62 -0.01 18.75
C GLU A 226 -22.83 -1.38 19.40
N ASP A 227 -23.67 -2.24 18.82
CA ASP A 227 -23.90 -3.62 19.28
C ASP A 227 -22.81 -4.61 18.83
N GLY A 228 -21.78 -4.12 18.13
CA GLY A 228 -20.64 -4.89 17.64
C GLY A 228 -20.84 -5.57 16.29
N ARG A 229 -22.06 -5.58 15.72
CA ARG A 229 -22.29 -6.18 14.40
C ARG A 229 -21.75 -5.29 13.30
N PHE A 230 -21.25 -5.91 12.22
CA PHE A 230 -20.84 -5.18 11.03
C PHE A 230 -22.06 -4.90 10.15
N GLU A 231 -22.35 -3.62 9.92
CA GLU A 231 -23.42 -3.17 9.03
C GLU A 231 -22.83 -2.73 7.69
N LEU A 232 -23.23 -3.43 6.62
CA LEU A 232 -22.97 -3.02 5.25
C LEU A 232 -24.21 -2.32 4.68
N TRP A 233 -24.05 -1.05 4.35
CA TRP A 233 -25.04 -0.26 3.65
C TRP A 233 -24.63 -0.10 2.18
N GLN A 234 -25.52 -0.43 1.25
CA GLN A 234 -25.30 -0.33 -0.19
C GLN A 234 -26.34 0.58 -0.81
N GLY A 235 -25.98 1.86 -0.99
CA GLY A 235 -26.83 2.85 -1.64
C GLY A 235 -26.85 2.66 -3.16
N PHE A 236 -28.04 2.61 -3.74
CA PHE A 236 -28.23 2.28 -5.15
C PHE A 236 -29.00 3.36 -5.90
N LEU A 237 -28.48 3.72 -7.07
CA LEU A 237 -29.05 4.72 -7.96
C LEU A 237 -30.00 4.06 -8.95
N ARG A 238 -31.31 4.09 -8.70
CA ARG A 238 -32.30 3.51 -9.63
C ARG A 238 -32.55 4.42 -10.81
N GLU A 239 -32.45 5.72 -10.59
CA GLU A 239 -32.61 6.75 -11.62
C GLU A 239 -31.59 7.88 -11.41
N PRO A 240 -31.10 8.54 -12.47
CA PRO A 240 -30.12 9.61 -12.35
C PRO A 240 -30.54 10.79 -11.45
N ASP A 241 -31.84 11.04 -11.28
CA ASP A 241 -32.35 12.16 -10.47
C ASP A 241 -32.27 11.91 -8.95
N GLU A 242 -32.02 10.67 -8.53
CA GLU A 242 -31.82 10.29 -7.13
C GLU A 242 -30.37 10.56 -6.64
N GLU A 243 -29.45 10.88 -7.57
CA GLU A 243 -28.00 10.98 -7.30
C GLU A 243 -27.68 11.95 -6.16
N ARG A 244 -28.38 13.10 -6.11
CA ARG A 244 -28.16 14.10 -5.08
C ARG A 244 -28.47 13.60 -3.67
N ASP A 245 -29.57 12.84 -3.52
CA ASP A 245 -29.98 12.32 -2.21
C ASP A 245 -29.05 11.19 -1.76
N LEU A 246 -28.63 10.32 -2.70
CA LEU A 246 -27.63 9.27 -2.45
C LEU A 246 -26.32 9.88 -1.96
N LEU A 247 -25.79 10.89 -2.66
CA LEU A 247 -24.54 11.56 -2.28
C LEU A 247 -24.65 12.30 -0.94
N ARG A 248 -25.81 12.88 -0.61
CA ARG A 248 -26.04 13.51 0.70
C ARG A 248 -25.91 12.49 1.84
N GLU A 249 -26.50 11.31 1.67
CA GLU A 249 -26.41 10.25 2.68
C GLU A 249 -24.98 9.69 2.80
N VAL A 250 -24.29 9.48 1.66
CA VAL A 250 -22.88 9.06 1.66
C VAL A 250 -22.02 10.09 2.40
N ALA A 251 -22.20 11.39 2.11
CA ALA A 251 -21.47 12.45 2.78
C ALA A 251 -21.69 12.44 4.30
N ARG A 252 -22.94 12.27 4.73
CA ARG A 252 -23.32 12.20 6.15
C ARG A 252 -22.68 11.02 6.85
N ARG A 253 -22.73 9.82 6.26
CA ARG A 253 -22.16 8.59 6.84
C ARG A 253 -20.65 8.68 6.98
N VAL A 254 -19.95 9.13 5.93
CA VAL A 254 -18.49 9.30 5.95
C VAL A 254 -18.07 10.36 6.97
N ALA A 255 -18.76 11.51 7.01
CA ALA A 255 -18.47 12.55 8.00
C ALA A 255 -18.68 12.07 9.44
N SER A 256 -19.73 11.27 9.68
CA SER A 256 -20.07 10.77 11.02
C SER A 256 -19.05 9.78 11.56
N ALA A 257 -18.45 8.96 10.68
CA ALA A 257 -17.40 8.02 11.04
C ALA A 257 -16.07 8.74 11.38
N GLY A 258 -15.76 9.83 10.68
CA GLY A 258 -14.51 10.58 10.85
C GLY A 258 -13.27 9.87 10.29
N GLN A 259 -13.40 8.61 9.87
CA GLN A 259 -12.30 7.75 9.43
C GLN A 259 -12.75 6.87 8.27
N LEU A 260 -11.95 6.81 7.22
CA LEU A 260 -12.28 6.19 5.94
C LEU A 260 -11.20 5.19 5.52
N VAL A 261 -11.62 4.00 5.14
CA VAL A 261 -10.77 2.97 4.53
C VAL A 261 -11.25 2.69 3.11
N THR A 262 -10.34 2.67 2.14
CA THR A 262 -10.61 2.35 0.74
C THR A 262 -9.49 1.49 0.15
N PHE A 263 -9.71 0.92 -1.04
CA PHE A 263 -8.63 0.36 -1.86
C PHE A 263 -8.48 1.17 -3.16
N PHE A 264 -7.39 1.93 -3.28
CA PHE A 264 -7.12 2.85 -4.40
C PHE A 264 -8.05 4.09 -4.45
N GLY A 265 -8.81 4.34 -3.39
CA GLY A 265 -9.75 5.46 -3.31
C GLY A 265 -9.12 6.84 -3.20
N LYS A 266 -7.86 6.99 -2.73
CA LYS A 266 -7.15 8.29 -2.77
C LYS A 266 -6.92 8.79 -4.20
N SER A 267 -6.97 7.90 -5.19
CA SER A 267 -6.76 8.23 -6.60
C SER A 267 -8.03 8.10 -7.45
N PHE A 268 -9.13 7.57 -6.89
CA PHE A 268 -10.29 7.17 -7.69
C PHE A 268 -11.63 7.45 -6.98
N ASP A 269 -12.04 6.62 -6.03
CA ASP A 269 -13.40 6.65 -5.45
C ASP A 269 -13.75 8.00 -4.83
N ARG A 270 -12.82 8.53 -4.03
CA ARG A 270 -12.96 9.84 -3.36
C ARG A 270 -13.23 10.93 -4.37
N HIS A 271 -12.39 11.04 -5.40
CA HIS A 271 -12.48 12.13 -6.38
C HIS A 271 -13.77 12.04 -7.20
N ARG A 272 -14.24 10.83 -7.52
CA ARG A 272 -15.52 10.63 -8.21
C ARG A 272 -16.70 11.14 -7.40
N LEU A 273 -16.72 10.79 -6.12
CA LEU A 273 -17.75 11.26 -5.20
C LEU A 273 -17.65 12.77 -4.98
N GLU A 274 -16.44 13.33 -4.77
CA GLU A 274 -16.20 14.77 -4.63
C GLU A 274 -16.70 15.58 -5.83
N ASP A 275 -16.39 15.15 -7.05
CA ASP A 275 -16.80 15.84 -8.26
C ASP A 275 -18.32 15.87 -8.42
N LYS A 276 -18.98 14.75 -8.11
CA LYS A 276 -20.44 14.65 -8.13
C LYS A 276 -21.11 15.42 -7.01
N MET A 277 -20.55 15.37 -5.80
CA MET A 277 -21.02 16.17 -4.67
C MET A 277 -20.94 17.66 -5.01
N ARG A 278 -19.84 18.12 -5.62
CA ARG A 278 -19.68 19.50 -6.08
C ARG A 278 -20.74 19.88 -7.12
N LEU A 279 -21.01 19.02 -8.11
CA LEU A 279 -22.04 19.26 -9.13
C LEU A 279 -23.44 19.42 -8.51
N HIS A 280 -23.74 18.65 -7.46
CA HIS A 280 -25.04 18.62 -6.79
C HIS A 280 -25.16 19.58 -5.59
N GLY A 281 -24.13 20.39 -5.32
CA GLY A 281 -24.08 21.30 -4.19
C GLY A 281 -24.11 20.59 -2.82
N VAL A 282 -23.54 19.38 -2.75
CA VAL A 282 -23.36 18.61 -1.51
C VAL A 282 -21.94 18.86 -1.00
N ALA A 283 -21.80 19.15 0.29
CA ALA A 283 -20.49 19.33 0.91
C ALA A 283 -19.77 17.96 1.02
N ALA A 284 -18.55 17.87 0.49
CA ALA A 284 -17.78 16.64 0.50
C ALA A 284 -17.05 16.47 1.85
N PRO A 285 -17.13 15.30 2.51
CA PRO A 285 -16.58 15.11 3.86
C PRO A 285 -15.09 14.70 3.87
N PHE A 286 -14.48 14.45 2.72
CA PHE A 286 -13.21 13.73 2.64
C PHE A 286 -11.98 14.51 3.09
N GLU A 287 -12.06 15.84 3.20
CA GLU A 287 -10.98 16.67 3.77
C GLU A 287 -10.94 16.60 5.30
N SER A 288 -12.09 16.35 5.94
CA SER A 288 -12.22 16.32 7.40
C SER A 288 -12.07 14.93 8.02
N VAL A 289 -11.79 13.89 7.22
CA VAL A 289 -11.67 12.50 7.70
C VAL A 289 -10.24 11.98 7.54
N LEU A 290 -9.81 11.15 8.49
CA LEU A 290 -8.59 10.36 8.33
C LEU A 290 -8.83 9.32 7.23
N HIS A 291 -7.87 9.15 6.32
CA HIS A 291 -8.05 8.26 5.16
C HIS A 291 -6.89 7.27 5.02
N LEU A 292 -7.18 6.00 5.29
CA LEU A 292 -6.30 4.87 5.01
C LEU A 292 -6.63 4.25 3.66
N ASP A 293 -5.73 4.39 2.69
CA ASP A 293 -5.83 3.69 1.41
C ASP A 293 -4.93 2.46 1.42
N LEU A 294 -5.55 1.28 1.37
CA LEU A 294 -4.87 -0.01 1.50
C LEU A 294 -4.03 -0.39 0.28
N TYR A 295 -4.27 0.21 -0.89
CA TYR A 295 -3.52 -0.12 -2.10
C TYR A 295 -2.02 0.13 -1.94
N HIS A 296 -1.67 1.30 -1.39
CA HIS A 296 -0.28 1.72 -1.25
C HIS A 296 0.54 0.82 -0.30
N PRO A 297 0.12 0.52 0.95
CA PRO A 297 0.82 -0.41 1.81
C PRO A 297 0.88 -1.82 1.22
N CYS A 298 -0.22 -2.35 0.66
CA CYS A 298 -0.20 -3.67 0.01
C CYS A 298 0.82 -3.73 -1.13
N ARG A 299 0.80 -2.75 -2.04
CA ARG A 299 1.75 -2.66 -3.15
C ARG A 299 3.19 -2.48 -2.67
N ARG A 300 3.41 -1.75 -1.57
CA ARG A 300 4.74 -1.51 -1.00
C ARG A 300 5.35 -2.77 -0.41
N LEU A 301 4.54 -3.56 0.29
CA LEU A 301 4.98 -4.77 0.98
C LEU A 301 5.05 -5.97 0.03
N TYR A 302 4.12 -6.11 -0.91
CA TYR A 302 3.90 -7.37 -1.60
C TYR A 302 4.09 -7.33 -3.12
N ARG A 303 4.56 -6.22 -3.71
CA ARG A 303 4.78 -6.10 -5.17
C ARG A 303 5.66 -7.21 -5.74
N GLU A 304 6.65 -7.69 -5.00
CA GLU A 304 7.56 -8.76 -5.46
C GLU A 304 6.97 -10.17 -5.28
N GLY A 305 5.88 -10.31 -4.51
CA GLY A 305 5.26 -11.60 -4.19
C GLY A 305 3.98 -11.90 -4.97
N PHE A 306 3.39 -10.91 -5.65
CA PHE A 306 2.12 -11.08 -6.37
C PHE A 306 2.19 -10.61 -7.83
N VAL A 307 1.32 -11.17 -8.67
CA VAL A 307 1.28 -10.93 -10.12
C VAL A 307 0.88 -9.49 -10.46
N ASP A 308 -0.02 -8.91 -9.67
CA ASP A 308 -0.50 -7.55 -9.83
C ASP A 308 -0.87 -6.92 -8.48
N GLY A 309 -1.45 -5.72 -8.50
CA GLY A 309 -1.84 -4.97 -7.32
C GLY A 309 -3.36 -4.88 -7.13
N ARG A 310 -4.14 -5.75 -7.75
CA ARG A 310 -5.61 -5.71 -7.69
C ARG A 310 -6.09 -6.22 -6.33
N LEU A 311 -7.27 -5.76 -5.90
CA LEU A 311 -7.89 -6.15 -4.63
C LEU A 311 -8.03 -7.67 -4.53
N GLN A 312 -8.59 -8.30 -5.58
CA GLN A 312 -8.74 -9.76 -5.70
C GLN A 312 -7.44 -10.56 -5.53
N THR A 313 -6.33 -10.02 -6.01
CA THR A 313 -5.02 -10.66 -5.84
C THR A 313 -4.55 -10.56 -4.39
N MET A 314 -4.79 -9.42 -3.75
CA MET A 314 -4.41 -9.17 -2.36
C MET A 314 -5.27 -9.94 -1.37
N GLU A 315 -6.60 -9.93 -1.50
CA GLU A 315 -7.52 -10.65 -0.60
C GLU A 315 -7.27 -12.17 -0.63
N ARG A 316 -7.03 -12.75 -1.81
CA ARG A 316 -6.69 -14.16 -1.94
C ARG A 316 -5.35 -14.48 -1.32
N GLY A 317 -4.34 -13.66 -1.62
CA GLY A 317 -2.97 -13.91 -1.22
C GLY A 317 -2.68 -13.60 0.26
N LEU A 318 -3.45 -12.72 0.89
CA LEU A 318 -3.21 -12.23 2.25
C LEU A 318 -4.28 -12.65 3.24
N CYS A 319 -5.51 -12.89 2.79
CA CYS A 319 -6.64 -13.22 3.65
C CYS A 319 -7.28 -14.56 3.31
N GLY A 320 -6.76 -15.30 2.32
CA GLY A 320 -7.29 -16.60 1.92
C GLY A 320 -8.71 -16.54 1.35
N PHE A 321 -9.16 -15.38 0.87
CA PHE A 321 -10.50 -15.25 0.29
C PHE A 321 -10.48 -15.57 -1.22
N GLU A 322 -11.25 -16.57 -1.63
CA GLU A 322 -11.44 -16.95 -3.02
C GLU A 322 -12.88 -16.64 -3.45
N ARG A 323 -13.02 -15.75 -4.44
CA ARG A 323 -14.33 -15.44 -5.02
C ARG A 323 -14.85 -16.61 -5.85
N VAL A 324 -16.11 -16.99 -5.62
CA VAL A 324 -16.83 -17.99 -6.39
C VAL A 324 -17.81 -17.27 -7.32
N ASP A 325 -17.81 -17.62 -8.61
CA ASP A 325 -18.74 -17.07 -9.62
C ASP A 325 -18.71 -15.53 -9.78
N ASP A 326 -17.51 -14.93 -9.65
CA ASP A 326 -17.33 -13.48 -9.69
C ASP A 326 -17.71 -12.87 -11.04
N LEU A 327 -18.46 -11.76 -10.99
CA LEU A 327 -18.79 -10.99 -12.18
C LEU A 327 -17.54 -10.21 -12.61
N PRO A 328 -17.07 -10.34 -13.87
CA PRO A 328 -15.99 -9.48 -14.35
C PRO A 328 -16.38 -8.02 -14.17
N GLY A 329 -15.55 -7.21 -13.48
CA GLY A 329 -15.87 -5.80 -13.19
C GLY A 329 -16.17 -4.95 -14.43
N SER A 330 -15.70 -5.36 -15.62
CA SER A 330 -16.08 -4.73 -16.90
C SER A 330 -17.56 -4.88 -17.27
N MET A 331 -18.26 -5.86 -16.68
CA MET A 331 -19.67 -6.14 -16.89
C MET A 331 -20.59 -5.44 -15.88
N ALA A 332 -20.05 -4.94 -14.76
CA ALA A 332 -20.85 -4.29 -13.72
C ALA A 332 -21.60 -3.04 -14.26
N PRO A 333 -20.95 -2.12 -15.01
CA PRO A 333 -21.66 -0.99 -15.62
C PRO A 333 -22.80 -1.41 -16.56
N ALA A 334 -22.61 -2.48 -17.31
CA ALA A 334 -23.61 -2.98 -18.26
C ALA A 334 -24.88 -3.47 -17.54
N ALA A 335 -24.74 -4.09 -16.36
CA ALA A 335 -25.88 -4.51 -15.55
C ALA A 335 -26.76 -3.31 -15.15
N TRP A 336 -26.16 -2.18 -14.79
CA TRP A 336 -26.92 -0.97 -14.48
C TRP A 336 -27.61 -0.38 -15.72
N PHE A 337 -26.92 -0.32 -16.86
CA PHE A 337 -27.53 0.15 -18.11
C PHE A 337 -28.67 -0.75 -18.58
N ASP A 338 -28.58 -2.07 -18.37
CA ASP A 338 -29.67 -3.01 -18.64
C ASP A 338 -30.88 -2.76 -17.72
N PHE A 339 -30.65 -2.55 -16.42
CA PHE A 339 -31.70 -2.16 -15.47
C PHE A 339 -32.42 -0.86 -15.85
N ILE A 340 -31.67 0.22 -16.12
CA ILE A 340 -32.24 1.49 -16.59
C ILE A 340 -32.94 1.31 -17.94
N GLY A 341 -32.45 0.41 -18.79
CA GLY A 341 -33.07 0.04 -20.05
C GLY A 341 -34.34 -0.80 -19.93
N GLY A 342 -34.68 -1.31 -18.74
CA GLY A 342 -35.77 -2.28 -18.56
C GLY A 342 -35.48 -3.64 -19.19
N ARG A 343 -34.19 -4.00 -19.32
CA ARG A 343 -33.70 -5.27 -19.87
C ARG A 343 -33.25 -6.19 -18.73
N PRO A 344 -33.24 -7.52 -18.95
CA PRO A 344 -32.66 -8.46 -17.98
C PRO A 344 -31.23 -8.08 -17.61
N HIS A 345 -30.93 -8.03 -16.30
CA HIS A 345 -29.65 -7.56 -15.76
C HIS A 345 -29.09 -8.51 -14.68
N GLN A 346 -27.83 -8.29 -14.30
CA GLN A 346 -27.12 -9.08 -13.29
C GLN A 346 -26.78 -8.28 -12.01
N LEU A 347 -27.55 -7.24 -11.69
CA LEU A 347 -27.27 -6.36 -10.55
C LEU A 347 -27.09 -7.08 -9.20
N GLU A 348 -27.77 -8.19 -8.92
CA GLU A 348 -27.53 -8.94 -7.67
C GLU A 348 -26.06 -9.37 -7.53
N ARG A 349 -25.44 -9.82 -8.63
CA ARG A 349 -24.02 -10.17 -8.65
C ARG A 349 -23.12 -8.95 -8.45
N VAL A 350 -23.54 -7.78 -8.91
CA VAL A 350 -22.82 -6.52 -8.67
C VAL A 350 -22.89 -6.13 -7.19
N PHE A 351 -24.05 -6.31 -6.54
CA PHE A 351 -24.19 -6.11 -5.09
C PHE A 351 -23.34 -7.10 -4.30
N ASP A 352 -23.30 -8.36 -4.73
CA ASP A 352 -22.46 -9.39 -4.11
C ASP A 352 -20.96 -9.03 -4.23
N HIS A 353 -20.51 -8.60 -5.42
CA HIS A 353 -19.13 -8.17 -5.67
C HIS A 353 -18.74 -7.00 -4.76
N ASN A 354 -19.55 -5.94 -4.77
CA ASN A 354 -19.31 -4.72 -4.00
C ASN A 354 -19.40 -4.97 -2.47
N ARG A 355 -20.21 -5.94 -2.02
CA ARG A 355 -20.16 -6.44 -0.63
C ARG A 355 -18.78 -7.05 -0.35
N ASP A 356 -18.36 -8.00 -1.18
CA ASP A 356 -17.13 -8.76 -0.96
C ASP A 356 -15.89 -7.85 -1.01
N ASP A 357 -15.91 -6.80 -1.84
CA ASP A 357 -14.89 -5.74 -1.85
C ASP A 357 -14.79 -5.06 -0.48
N VAL A 358 -15.92 -4.57 0.07
CA VAL A 358 -15.93 -3.92 1.38
C VAL A 358 -15.50 -4.86 2.50
N LEU A 359 -15.96 -6.12 2.51
CA LEU A 359 -15.51 -7.11 3.50
C LEU A 359 -14.00 -7.39 3.38
N SER A 360 -13.46 -7.38 2.15
CA SER A 360 -12.02 -7.51 1.92
C SER A 360 -11.23 -6.31 2.46
N LEU A 361 -11.78 -5.09 2.42
CA LEU A 361 -11.13 -3.93 3.04
C LEU A 361 -10.98 -4.12 4.55
N VAL A 362 -11.99 -4.69 5.21
CA VAL A 362 -11.97 -4.96 6.66
C VAL A 362 -10.85 -5.96 6.99
N THR A 363 -10.81 -7.10 6.31
CA THR A 363 -9.83 -8.16 6.59
C THR A 363 -8.41 -7.77 6.18
N LEU A 364 -8.23 -7.03 5.09
CA LEU A 364 -6.93 -6.49 4.70
C LEU A 364 -6.40 -5.45 5.69
N THR A 365 -7.28 -4.65 6.29
CA THR A 365 -6.90 -3.71 7.36
C THR A 365 -6.41 -4.48 8.59
N ALA A 366 -7.13 -5.52 9.01
CA ALA A 366 -6.73 -6.41 10.11
C ALA A 366 -5.36 -7.06 9.84
N HIS A 367 -5.17 -7.55 8.62
CA HIS A 367 -3.93 -8.17 8.16
C HIS A 367 -2.75 -7.19 8.18
N LEU A 368 -2.90 -6.01 7.58
CA LEU A 368 -1.84 -5.02 7.52
C LEU A 368 -1.45 -4.50 8.90
N GLY A 369 -2.42 -4.36 9.81
CA GLY A 369 -2.19 -4.03 11.21
C GLY A 369 -1.40 -5.10 11.99
N ARG A 370 -1.11 -6.26 11.38
CA ARG A 370 -0.33 -7.34 11.99
C ARG A 370 1.00 -7.61 11.28
N THR A 371 1.35 -6.77 10.30
CA THR A 371 2.55 -6.95 9.46
C THR A 371 3.85 -7.03 10.28
N VAL A 372 3.97 -6.21 11.33
CA VAL A 372 5.17 -6.19 12.19
C VAL A 372 5.27 -7.44 13.06
N LEU A 373 4.14 -7.91 13.60
CA LEU A 373 4.08 -9.09 14.47
C LEU A 373 4.22 -10.41 13.70
N GLU A 374 3.84 -10.41 12.42
CA GLU A 374 3.79 -11.61 11.56
C GLU A 374 2.98 -12.76 12.18
N ARG A 375 1.93 -12.38 12.90
CA ARG A 375 0.94 -13.27 13.51
C ARG A 375 -0.47 -12.81 13.18
N ASP A 376 -1.34 -13.75 12.83
CA ASP A 376 -2.76 -13.46 12.62
C ASP A 376 -3.49 -13.20 13.96
N ALA A 377 -4.83 -13.09 13.93
CA ALA A 377 -5.64 -12.85 15.12
C ALA A 377 -5.68 -14.04 16.10
N ASP A 378 -5.50 -15.25 15.61
CA ASP A 378 -5.55 -16.48 16.39
C ASP A 378 -4.13 -16.94 16.85
N GLY A 379 -3.09 -16.17 16.51
CA GLY A 379 -1.69 -16.44 16.87
C GLY A 379 -0.94 -17.33 15.87
N GLY A 380 -1.56 -17.67 14.74
CA GLY A 380 -0.95 -18.38 13.62
C GLY A 380 0.02 -17.50 12.82
N GLU A 381 0.75 -18.09 11.88
CA GLU A 381 1.64 -17.32 10.99
C GLU A 381 0.82 -16.45 10.04
N LEU A 382 1.22 -15.18 9.89
CA LEU A 382 0.51 -14.27 9.00
C LEU A 382 0.67 -14.70 7.52
N GLU A 383 -0.45 -14.89 6.83
CA GLU A 383 -0.52 -15.35 5.44
C GLU A 383 0.16 -14.42 4.41
N GLY A 384 0.43 -14.97 3.22
CA GLY A 384 1.04 -14.26 2.11
C GLY A 384 2.56 -14.41 2.00
N CYS A 385 3.15 -13.72 1.02
CA CYS A 385 4.58 -13.88 0.71
C CYS A 385 5.46 -13.26 1.82
N SER A 386 5.91 -14.11 2.76
CA SER A 386 6.75 -13.70 3.89
C SER A 386 8.05 -13.03 3.42
N LEU A 387 8.71 -13.55 2.38
CA LEU A 387 9.92 -12.93 1.84
C LEU A 387 9.65 -11.50 1.32
N ALA A 388 8.57 -11.31 0.54
CA ALA A 388 8.21 -9.99 0.04
C ALA A 388 7.91 -9.03 1.21
N ARG A 389 7.16 -9.50 2.23
CA ARG A 389 6.88 -8.72 3.44
C ARG A 389 8.17 -8.24 4.12
N ALA A 390 9.13 -9.14 4.37
CA ALA A 390 10.39 -8.78 5.01
C ALA A 390 11.19 -7.76 4.19
N ARG A 391 11.24 -7.93 2.87
CA ARG A 391 11.87 -6.96 1.96
C ARG A 391 11.18 -5.60 2.00
N GLY A 392 9.85 -5.60 1.92
CA GLY A 392 9.04 -4.38 1.99
C GLY A 392 9.27 -3.62 3.29
N MET A 393 9.25 -4.33 4.43
CA MET A 393 9.49 -3.78 5.76
C MET A 393 10.93 -3.26 5.92
N GLY A 394 11.93 -3.99 5.44
CA GLY A 394 13.32 -3.51 5.46
C GLY A 394 13.50 -2.22 4.65
N LYS A 395 12.91 -2.13 3.45
CA LYS A 395 12.96 -0.92 2.61
C LYS A 395 12.27 0.25 3.30
N LEU A 396 11.15 -0.02 3.97
CA LEU A 396 10.38 0.98 4.70
C LEU A 396 11.15 1.53 5.91
N ALA A 397 11.69 0.65 6.75
CA ALA A 397 12.54 1.04 7.89
C ALA A 397 13.78 1.82 7.43
N GLY A 398 14.43 1.37 6.35
CA GLY A 398 15.57 2.08 5.77
C GLY A 398 15.23 3.48 5.24
N ALA A 399 14.01 3.68 4.73
CA ALA A 399 13.50 4.98 4.29
C ALA A 399 13.08 5.89 5.47
N ALA A 400 12.62 5.30 6.58
CA ALA A 400 12.34 6.00 7.83
C ALA A 400 13.63 6.37 8.60
N GLY A 401 14.78 5.82 8.21
CA GLY A 401 16.06 6.03 8.90
C GLY A 401 16.28 5.09 10.10
N GLU A 402 15.36 4.15 10.33
CA GLU A 402 15.42 3.18 11.42
C GLU A 402 16.37 2.02 11.07
N ARG A 403 17.68 2.28 11.14
CA ARG A 403 18.71 1.34 10.68
C ARG A 403 18.74 0.01 11.44
N ALA A 404 18.42 0.03 12.73
CA ALA A 404 18.31 -1.20 13.53
C ALA A 404 17.16 -2.08 13.05
N ALA A 405 15.97 -1.50 12.84
CA ALA A 405 14.83 -2.22 12.28
C ALA A 405 15.08 -2.67 10.84
N GLU A 406 15.71 -1.83 10.00
CA GLU A 406 16.14 -2.19 8.64
C GLU A 406 17.01 -3.46 8.68
N LEU A 407 18.01 -3.52 9.57
CA LEU A 407 18.89 -4.68 9.69
C LEU A 407 18.11 -5.93 10.10
N GLN A 408 17.23 -5.84 11.11
CA GLN A 408 16.41 -6.97 11.56
C GLN A 408 15.53 -7.54 10.43
N TRP A 409 14.93 -6.68 9.60
CA TRP A 409 14.12 -7.12 8.47
C TRP A 409 14.96 -7.70 7.32
N VAL A 410 16.16 -7.17 7.08
CA VAL A 410 17.11 -7.74 6.12
C VAL A 410 17.56 -9.14 6.56
N GLU A 411 17.80 -9.36 7.86
CA GLU A 411 18.15 -10.67 8.40
C GLU A 411 17.00 -11.67 8.27
N ARG A 412 15.76 -11.26 8.62
CA ARG A 412 14.55 -12.08 8.35
C ARG A 412 14.40 -12.45 6.88
N ALA A 413 14.69 -11.54 5.96
CA ALA A 413 14.63 -11.81 4.52
C ALA A 413 15.70 -12.83 4.08
N LEU A 414 16.90 -12.75 4.64
CA LEU A 414 17.98 -13.73 4.39
C LEU A 414 17.60 -15.12 4.90
N GLU A 415 17.07 -15.24 6.12
CA GLU A 415 16.58 -16.51 6.67
C GLU A 415 15.52 -17.15 5.76
N ARG A 416 14.57 -16.36 5.23
CA ARG A 416 13.53 -16.85 4.31
C ARG A 416 14.09 -17.32 2.98
N LEU A 417 15.12 -16.65 2.47
CA LEU A 417 15.79 -17.05 1.22
C LEU A 417 16.49 -18.40 1.33
N GLU A 418 16.98 -18.76 2.52
CA GLU A 418 17.60 -20.08 2.77
C GLU A 418 16.60 -21.22 2.58
N HIS A 419 15.33 -20.98 2.90
CA HIS A 419 14.25 -21.98 2.87
C HIS A 419 13.46 -22.02 1.55
N THR A 420 13.70 -21.10 0.61
CA THR A 420 12.96 -21.01 -0.67
C THR A 420 13.58 -21.88 -1.77
N ARG A 421 12.82 -22.44 -2.73
CA ARG A 421 13.34 -23.18 -3.91
C ARG A 421 13.46 -22.24 -5.13
N GLY A 422 14.56 -22.29 -5.90
CA GLY A 422 14.77 -21.49 -7.13
C GLY A 422 16.15 -20.84 -7.26
N ASP A 423 16.28 -19.78 -8.07
CA ASP A 423 17.47 -18.90 -8.23
C ASP A 423 17.72 -18.07 -6.95
N ARG A 424 17.97 -18.80 -5.86
CA ARG A 424 18.21 -18.31 -4.50
C ARG A 424 19.46 -17.46 -4.41
N ASP A 425 20.45 -17.78 -5.23
CA ASP A 425 21.81 -17.31 -4.98
C ASP A 425 21.98 -15.85 -5.39
N HIS A 426 21.36 -15.43 -6.50
CA HIS A 426 21.38 -14.01 -6.89
C HIS A 426 20.68 -13.14 -5.83
N ALA A 427 19.43 -13.49 -5.50
CA ALA A 427 18.63 -12.77 -4.50
C ALA A 427 19.30 -12.74 -3.12
N ARG A 428 19.88 -13.85 -2.66
CA ARG A 428 20.63 -13.90 -1.39
C ARG A 428 21.82 -12.95 -1.40
N ARG A 429 22.59 -12.92 -2.49
CA ARG A 429 23.78 -12.07 -2.60
C ARG A 429 23.45 -10.59 -2.66
N GLU A 430 22.33 -10.20 -3.30
CA GLU A 430 21.80 -8.84 -3.20
C GLU A 430 21.46 -8.46 -1.74
N HIS A 431 20.86 -9.39 -0.98
CA HIS A 431 20.51 -9.14 0.42
C HIS A 431 21.74 -9.09 1.33
N LEU A 432 22.80 -9.84 1.02
CA LEU A 432 24.07 -9.73 1.73
C LEU A 432 24.74 -8.37 1.48
N LEU A 433 24.66 -7.82 0.26
CA LEU A 433 25.08 -6.43 -0.01
C LEU A 433 24.27 -5.43 0.81
N TRP A 434 22.95 -5.62 0.88
CA TRP A 434 22.08 -4.75 1.67
C TRP A 434 22.41 -4.85 3.18
N ARG A 435 22.62 -6.05 3.71
CA ARG A 435 23.03 -6.25 5.10
C ARG A 435 24.32 -5.51 5.42
N ALA A 436 25.37 -5.70 4.61
CA ALA A 436 26.63 -4.99 4.79
C ALA A 436 26.44 -3.47 4.70
N ALA A 437 25.56 -3.01 3.82
CA ALA A 437 25.23 -1.59 3.68
C ALA A 437 24.61 -1.00 4.94
N THR A 438 23.70 -1.74 5.56
CA THR A 438 22.99 -1.31 6.76
C THR A 438 23.91 -1.34 7.98
N ILE A 439 24.75 -2.36 8.11
CA ILE A 439 25.78 -2.47 9.16
C ILE A 439 26.78 -1.31 9.06
N GLU A 440 27.23 -0.95 7.85
CA GLU A 440 28.09 0.23 7.65
C GLU A 440 27.40 1.51 8.14
N ARG A 441 26.11 1.68 7.85
CA ARG A 441 25.33 2.85 8.28
C ARG A 441 25.08 2.89 9.79
N LEU A 442 25.11 1.74 10.46
CA LEU A 442 25.07 1.63 11.93
C LEU A 442 26.42 1.94 12.59
N GLY A 443 27.49 2.10 11.80
CA GLY A 443 28.81 2.51 12.28
C GLY A 443 29.84 1.38 12.37
N ASP A 444 29.43 0.11 12.30
CA ASP A 444 30.33 -1.04 12.34
C ASP A 444 30.97 -1.29 10.96
N ARG A 445 31.89 -0.40 10.62
CA ARG A 445 32.59 -0.40 9.32
C ARG A 445 33.52 -1.60 9.17
N ALA A 446 34.12 -2.07 10.26
CA ALA A 446 34.97 -3.26 10.26
C ALA A 446 34.17 -4.50 9.86
N ARG A 447 33.01 -4.73 10.49
CA ARG A 447 32.14 -5.86 10.14
C ARG A 447 31.56 -5.75 8.74
N ALA A 448 31.15 -4.55 8.32
CA ALA A 448 30.68 -4.34 6.96
C ALA A 448 31.76 -4.70 5.92
N LEU A 449 33.02 -4.30 6.16
CA LEU A 449 34.14 -4.64 5.28
C LEU A 449 34.40 -6.14 5.22
N GLU A 450 34.38 -6.83 6.36
CA GLU A 450 34.49 -8.30 6.42
C GLU A 450 33.43 -8.95 5.53
N LEU A 451 32.16 -8.60 5.71
CA LEU A 451 31.03 -9.16 4.96
C LEU A 451 31.13 -8.89 3.46
N LEU A 452 31.52 -7.68 3.06
CA LEU A 452 31.70 -7.33 1.64
C LEU A 452 32.79 -8.17 0.99
N VAL A 453 33.92 -8.37 1.68
CA VAL A 453 35.04 -9.15 1.14
C VAL A 453 34.69 -10.63 1.09
N GLU A 454 34.02 -11.17 2.12
CA GLU A 454 33.50 -12.54 2.10
C GLU A 454 32.57 -12.77 0.91
N LEU A 455 31.59 -11.90 0.72
CA LEU A 455 30.66 -11.95 -0.40
C LEU A 455 31.37 -11.89 -1.76
N ALA A 456 32.36 -10.98 -1.88
CA ALA A 456 33.08 -10.75 -3.12
C ALA A 456 34.03 -11.90 -3.50
N GLN A 457 34.50 -12.67 -2.51
CA GLN A 457 35.37 -13.84 -2.71
C GLN A 457 34.58 -15.12 -2.95
N GLU A 458 33.35 -15.22 -2.45
CA GLU A 458 32.51 -16.42 -2.57
C GLU A 458 32.18 -16.77 -4.02
N ARG A 459 31.83 -15.78 -4.85
CA ARG A 459 31.49 -16.00 -6.27
C ARG A 459 31.82 -14.78 -7.12
N LEU A 460 32.24 -15.01 -8.36
CA LEU A 460 32.58 -13.95 -9.32
C LEU A 460 31.35 -13.54 -10.14
N ASP A 461 30.56 -12.59 -9.62
CA ASP A 461 29.34 -12.10 -10.25
C ASP A 461 29.18 -10.57 -10.13
N ALA A 462 28.06 -10.04 -10.64
CA ALA A 462 27.70 -8.63 -10.55
C ALA A 462 27.72 -8.11 -9.10
N ASN A 463 27.20 -8.91 -8.16
CA ASN A 463 27.19 -8.56 -6.73
C ASN A 463 28.61 -8.48 -6.15
N ALA A 464 29.54 -9.33 -6.60
CA ALA A 464 30.95 -9.22 -6.20
C ALA A 464 31.63 -7.96 -6.75
N ALA A 465 31.26 -7.48 -7.94
CA ALA A 465 31.76 -6.20 -8.47
C ALA A 465 31.34 -5.04 -7.56
N HIS A 466 30.05 -4.99 -7.18
CA HIS A 466 29.53 -3.99 -6.22
C HIS A 466 30.17 -4.13 -4.83
N ALA A 467 30.37 -5.36 -4.36
CA ALA A 467 30.98 -5.63 -3.07
C ALA A 467 32.43 -5.11 -3.01
N TRP A 468 33.25 -5.41 -4.03
CA TRP A 468 34.62 -4.88 -4.13
C TRP A 468 34.65 -3.36 -4.28
N ALA A 469 33.75 -2.77 -5.08
CA ALA A 469 33.65 -1.33 -5.24
C ALA A 469 33.36 -0.64 -3.90
N ARG A 470 32.47 -1.22 -3.07
CA ARG A 470 32.17 -0.71 -1.74
C ARG A 470 33.30 -0.98 -0.73
N ALA A 471 33.88 -2.18 -0.74
CA ALA A 471 35.02 -2.54 0.11
C ALA A 471 36.20 -1.57 -0.10
N SER A 472 36.46 -1.14 -1.34
CA SER A 472 37.51 -0.16 -1.65
C SER A 472 37.34 1.16 -0.88
N LYS A 473 36.10 1.61 -0.64
CA LYS A 473 35.80 2.82 0.15
C LYS A 473 36.17 2.64 1.61
N LEU A 474 35.80 1.49 2.18
CA LEU A 474 36.07 1.18 3.59
C LEU A 474 37.56 0.94 3.82
N LEU A 475 38.25 0.29 2.88
CA LEU A 475 39.70 0.12 2.93
C LEU A 475 40.42 1.48 2.91
N GLU A 476 40.02 2.40 2.03
CA GLU A 476 40.61 3.74 1.95
C GLU A 476 40.32 4.61 3.18
N HIS A 477 39.04 4.74 3.55
CA HIS A 477 38.61 5.75 4.50
C HIS A 477 38.65 5.28 5.96
N HIS A 478 38.39 4.00 6.20
CA HIS A 478 38.31 3.44 7.55
C HIS A 478 39.57 2.64 7.92
N ALA A 479 39.96 1.65 7.11
CA ALA A 479 41.13 0.80 7.42
C ALA A 479 42.48 1.45 7.07
N ARG A 480 42.48 2.56 6.31
CA ARG A 480 43.68 3.21 5.76
C ARG A 480 44.61 2.25 4.98
N ASP A 481 44.04 1.17 4.44
CA ASP A 481 44.72 0.17 3.63
C ASP A 481 44.65 0.56 2.15
N PHE A 482 45.51 1.51 1.75
CA PHE A 482 45.48 2.04 0.38
C PHE A 482 45.81 0.98 -0.67
N ASP A 483 46.75 0.09 -0.39
CA ASP A 483 47.11 -1.01 -1.29
C ASP A 483 45.92 -1.97 -1.48
N GLY A 484 45.26 -2.34 -0.36
CA GLY A 484 44.02 -3.12 -0.40
C GLY A 484 42.89 -2.40 -1.16
N ALA A 485 42.78 -1.07 -1.00
CA ALA A 485 41.78 -0.28 -1.70
C ALA A 485 42.01 -0.23 -3.22
N VAL A 486 43.27 -0.16 -3.67
CA VAL A 486 43.65 -0.26 -5.10
C VAL A 486 43.32 -1.64 -5.63
N GLU A 487 43.71 -2.70 -4.92
CA GLU A 487 43.42 -4.09 -5.33
C GLU A 487 41.90 -4.33 -5.44
N ALA A 488 41.12 -3.80 -4.50
CA ALA A 488 39.65 -3.86 -4.53
C ALA A 488 39.08 -3.09 -5.73
N CYS A 489 39.62 -1.91 -6.07
CA CYS A 489 39.24 -1.18 -7.29
C CYS A 489 39.51 -2.01 -8.56
N ASP A 490 40.68 -2.63 -8.65
CA ASP A 490 41.05 -3.45 -9.82
C ASP A 490 40.13 -4.66 -9.99
N ARG A 491 39.82 -5.35 -8.89
CA ARG A 491 38.86 -6.45 -8.88
C ARG A 491 37.46 -6.00 -9.28
N ALA A 492 36.98 -4.89 -8.72
CA ALA A 492 35.67 -4.33 -9.04
C ALA A 492 35.56 -3.98 -10.53
N SER A 493 36.56 -3.30 -11.09
CA SER A 493 36.59 -2.93 -12.51
C SER A 493 36.65 -4.15 -13.42
N SER A 494 37.49 -5.14 -13.09
CA SER A 494 37.62 -6.37 -13.87
C SER A 494 36.31 -7.17 -13.91
N LEU A 495 35.64 -7.30 -12.76
CA LEU A 495 34.35 -7.99 -12.67
C LEU A 495 33.24 -7.22 -13.35
N ALA A 496 33.17 -5.89 -13.18
CA ALA A 496 32.16 -5.06 -13.83
C ALA A 496 32.21 -5.18 -15.35
N ALA A 497 33.42 -5.22 -15.94
CA ALA A 497 33.59 -5.41 -17.38
C ALA A 497 33.07 -6.75 -17.90
N ARG A 498 33.01 -7.79 -17.04
CA ARG A 498 32.59 -9.16 -17.39
C ARG A 498 31.13 -9.46 -17.05
N THR A 499 30.57 -8.78 -16.05
CA THR A 499 29.31 -9.17 -15.40
C THR A 499 28.22 -8.11 -15.48
N LEU A 500 28.57 -6.85 -15.68
CA LEU A 500 27.61 -5.74 -15.73
C LEU A 500 27.43 -5.23 -17.16
N LEU A 501 26.26 -4.66 -17.45
CA LEU A 501 25.90 -4.12 -18.76
C LEU A 501 25.39 -2.68 -18.67
N GLY A 502 25.41 -2.00 -19.82
CA GLY A 502 24.74 -0.71 -20.01
C GLY A 502 25.17 0.37 -19.01
N ARG A 503 24.18 1.03 -18.41
CA ARG A 503 24.37 2.17 -17.51
C ARG A 503 25.05 1.77 -16.20
N GLU A 504 24.70 0.61 -15.65
CA GLU A 504 25.22 0.14 -14.37
C GLU A 504 26.73 -0.06 -14.42
N ARG A 505 27.22 -0.75 -15.46
CA ARG A 505 28.65 -0.91 -15.72
C ARG A 505 29.37 0.44 -15.78
N ARG A 506 28.88 1.37 -16.60
CA ARG A 506 29.48 2.70 -16.77
C ARG A 506 29.57 3.47 -15.46
N MET A 507 28.53 3.40 -14.63
CA MET A 507 28.51 4.09 -13.34
C MET A 507 29.52 3.50 -12.36
N LEU A 508 29.57 2.17 -12.23
CA LEU A 508 30.52 1.51 -11.34
C LEU A 508 31.96 1.72 -11.82
N GLU A 509 32.24 1.53 -13.11
CA GLU A 509 33.58 1.78 -13.68
C GLU A 509 34.03 3.23 -13.45
N ALA A 510 33.17 4.22 -13.73
CA ALA A 510 33.51 5.63 -13.48
C ALA A 510 33.81 5.91 -11.99
N GLU A 511 33.02 5.32 -11.09
CA GLU A 511 33.23 5.46 -9.64
C GLU A 511 34.57 4.87 -9.20
N VAL A 512 34.87 3.65 -9.64
CA VAL A 512 36.07 2.90 -9.29
C VAL A 512 37.31 3.52 -9.93
N SER A 513 37.28 3.91 -11.21
CA SER A 513 38.39 4.58 -11.88
C SER A 513 38.75 5.90 -11.21
N LYS A 514 37.76 6.72 -10.82
CA LYS A 514 38.01 7.97 -10.09
C LYS A 514 38.68 7.72 -8.74
N ARG A 515 38.28 6.66 -8.03
CA ARG A 515 38.90 6.28 -6.75
C ARG A 515 40.33 5.77 -6.94
N ARG A 516 40.54 4.89 -7.92
CA ARG A 516 41.86 4.35 -8.26
C ARG A 516 42.87 5.45 -8.58
N ALA A 517 42.51 6.39 -9.48
CA ALA A 517 43.39 7.50 -9.83
C ALA A 517 43.76 8.38 -8.61
N ARG A 518 42.80 8.61 -7.69
CA ARG A 518 43.05 9.32 -6.43
C ARG A 518 44.01 8.55 -5.51
N LEU A 519 43.86 7.23 -5.42
CA LEU A 519 44.72 6.38 -4.59
C LEU A 519 46.15 6.30 -5.15
N GLU A 520 46.32 6.21 -6.47
CA GLU A 520 47.62 6.23 -7.13
C GLU A 520 48.38 7.54 -6.88
N GLN A 521 47.68 8.68 -6.99
CA GLN A 521 48.26 9.99 -6.64
C GLN A 521 48.70 10.06 -5.18
N ARG A 522 47.92 9.48 -4.26
CA ARG A 522 48.25 9.42 -2.83
C ARG A 522 49.42 8.49 -2.52
N GLN A 523 49.57 7.39 -3.25
CA GLN A 523 50.71 6.49 -3.10
C GLN A 523 51.99 7.09 -3.70
N ALA A 524 51.88 7.87 -4.78
CA ALA A 524 53.01 8.53 -5.44
C ALA A 524 53.59 9.73 -4.67
N ASP A 525 52.81 10.39 -3.81
CA ASP A 525 53.27 11.48 -2.94
C ASP A 525 52.96 11.22 -1.44
N PRO A 526 53.81 10.45 -0.74
CA PRO A 526 53.67 10.22 0.70
C PRO A 526 53.90 11.47 1.55
N ARG A 527 54.57 12.51 1.04
CA ARG A 527 55.06 13.67 1.81
C ARG A 527 53.99 14.76 1.97
N ALA A 528 53.00 14.82 1.09
CA ALA A 528 51.79 15.61 1.29
C ALA A 528 50.87 15.05 2.41
N ASN A 529 51.19 13.87 2.97
CA ASN A 529 50.31 13.11 3.85
C ASN A 529 50.70 13.19 5.35
N SER A 530 51.91 13.64 5.72
CA SER A 530 52.30 13.82 7.14
C SER A 530 51.84 15.15 7.74
N THR A 531 51.60 16.18 6.92
CA THR A 531 51.21 17.53 7.38
C THR A 531 49.74 17.68 7.79
N ARG A 532 48.94 16.60 7.76
CA ARG A 532 47.56 16.57 8.29
C ARG A 532 47.36 15.66 9.50
N ALA A 533 48.36 14.87 9.88
CA ALA A 533 48.26 13.97 11.04
C ALA A 533 48.92 14.53 12.31
N ASP A 534 49.91 15.44 12.19
CA ASP A 534 50.62 16.07 13.32
C ASP A 534 50.53 17.60 13.28
N GLY A 535 49.32 18.16 13.17
CA GLY A 535 49.08 19.54 13.56
C GLY A 535 48.76 19.58 15.06
N PRO A 536 49.42 20.40 15.89
CA PRO A 536 49.08 20.48 17.30
C PRO A 536 47.61 20.86 17.42
N GLY A 537 46.87 20.07 18.21
CA GLY A 537 45.51 20.39 18.59
C GLY A 537 45.45 21.82 19.18
N PRO A 538 44.35 22.56 18.98
CA PRO A 538 44.22 23.88 19.54
C PRO A 538 44.02 23.72 21.05
N ASP A 539 45.11 23.76 21.82
CA ASP A 539 45.02 23.88 23.28
C ASP A 539 45.23 25.33 23.70
N SER A 540 44.15 25.86 24.28
CA SER A 540 44.03 26.94 25.26
C SER A 540 45.09 28.05 25.30
N ARG A 541 44.63 29.28 24.99
CA ARG A 541 44.60 30.43 25.93
C ARG A 541 44.14 31.71 25.21
N ARG A 542 42.87 32.05 25.36
CA ARG A 542 42.46 33.44 25.63
C ARG A 542 41.37 33.41 26.68
N THR A 543 41.82 33.69 27.90
CA THR A 543 41.00 34.22 28.99
C THR A 543 40.47 35.58 28.54
N ASP A 544 39.19 35.67 28.19
CA ASP A 544 38.49 36.95 28.20
C ASP A 544 37.88 37.11 29.60
N GLU A 545 38.44 38.07 30.34
CA GLU A 545 37.85 38.63 31.54
C GLU A 545 36.52 39.35 31.20
N PRO A 546 35.55 39.35 32.14
CA PRO A 546 34.25 39.98 31.92
C PRO A 546 34.38 41.50 32.01
N ARG A 547 33.93 42.20 30.97
CA ARG A 547 33.78 43.67 30.98
C ARG A 547 32.41 44.02 31.59
N PRO A 548 32.32 44.99 32.51
CA PRO A 548 31.12 45.23 33.31
C PRO A 548 29.99 45.89 32.52
N ALA A 549 28.77 45.62 32.98
CA ALA A 549 27.53 46.29 32.59
C ALA A 549 27.51 47.73 33.14
N ASP A 550 27.23 48.67 32.24
CA ASP A 550 26.66 50.01 32.44
C ASP A 550 26.44 50.53 31.00
N SER A 551 25.34 51.12 30.56
CA SER A 551 24.26 51.86 31.19
C SER A 551 23.16 52.05 30.13
N GLU A 552 21.90 51.98 30.55
CA GLU A 552 20.74 52.44 29.76
C GLU A 552 20.83 53.95 29.49
N PRO A 553 20.36 54.45 28.34
CA PRO A 553 19.91 55.83 28.22
C PRO A 553 18.39 55.89 28.40
N ALA A 554 17.96 56.59 29.45
CA ALA A 554 16.60 57.11 29.61
C ALA A 554 16.41 58.35 28.68
N PRO A 555 15.18 58.89 28.51
CA PRO A 555 14.52 59.02 27.22
C PRO A 555 14.55 60.45 26.65
N ASN A 556 14.31 60.56 25.33
CA ASN A 556 13.53 61.61 24.69
C ASN A 556 13.12 61.19 23.27
#